data_AF-A0A8T4D028-F1
#
_entry.id   AF-A0A8T4D028-F1
#
_cell.length_a   1.000
_cell.length_b   1.000
_cell.length_c   1.000
_cell.angle_alpha   90.00
_cell.angle_beta   90.00
_cell.angle_gamma   90.00
#
_symmetry.space_group_name_H-M   'P 1'
#
loop_
_entity.id
_entity.type
_entity.pdbx_description
1 polymer ?
#
loop_
_entity_poly.entity_id
_entity_poly.type
_entity_poly.pdbx_seq_one_letter_code
_entity_poly.pdbx_strand_id
1 'polypeptide(L)'
;MNELIVTDIKRRIHTIRGMQVIVDSDIANLYNVPVKALNQAVKRNSERFPESFMFQLTEKEVEILRSQIVTSSSEWGGRRYLPYVFTEQGVSMLSGVLKSKTAIQVSINIMNAFVAMRKFIAQNASVFQRLDRVELKQLEHDDKFEKVFKALETSEKKQGIFYDGQVFDAYVFVCDLVKEAKKQIVLIDNYVDESVLTFFSKRKKGVSVHIYTKTISKQLKLDVEKFNAQHEPILVKQFNNSHDRFLIIDSKEVYHFGASLKDLGKKWFAFSKFEKEAIDMLSKLNGVK
;
A
#
# COMPACT_ATOMS: atom_id res chain seq x y z
N MET A 1 9.75 42.78 7.69
CA MET A 1 9.96 42.34 6.29
C MET A 1 11.11 41.32 6.18
N ASN A 2 12.29 41.56 6.78
CA ASN A 2 13.42 40.60 6.75
C ASN A 2 13.14 39.23 7.41
N GLU A 3 12.39 39.17 8.51
CA GLU A 3 12.06 37.89 9.19
C GLU A 3 11.19 36.95 8.35
N LEU A 4 10.23 37.49 7.60
CA LEU A 4 9.37 36.72 6.69
C LEU A 4 10.19 36.10 5.55
N ILE A 5 11.14 36.86 5.01
CA ILE A 5 12.06 36.39 3.96
C ILE A 5 12.98 35.27 4.49
N VAL A 6 13.53 35.45 5.69
CA VAL A 6 14.37 34.41 6.33
C VAL A 6 13.56 33.13 6.60
N THR A 7 12.28 33.27 6.98
CA THR A 7 11.40 32.12 7.21
C THR A 7 11.05 31.38 5.92
N ASP A 8 10.83 32.10 4.82
CA ASP A 8 10.63 31.48 3.50
C ASP A 8 11.88 30.74 3.03
N ILE A 9 13.06 31.33 3.21
CA ILE A 9 14.33 30.69 2.84
C ILE A 9 14.57 29.42 3.65
N LYS A 10 14.27 29.42 4.96
CA LYS A 10 14.41 28.22 5.80
C LYS A 10 13.63 27.00 5.25
N ARG A 11 12.46 27.23 4.63
CA ARG A 11 11.66 26.15 4.04
C ARG A 11 12.25 25.56 2.75
N ARG A 12 13.19 26.27 2.14
CA ARG A 12 13.90 25.86 0.91
C ARG A 12 15.26 25.22 1.19
N ILE A 13 15.62 25.08 2.48
CA ILE A 13 16.84 24.37 2.89
C ILE A 13 16.48 22.90 3.12
N HIS A 14 17.19 22.02 2.42
CA HIS A 14 17.00 20.58 2.47
C HIS A 14 18.26 19.88 2.98
N THR A 15 18.09 18.72 3.61
CA THR A 15 19.22 17.86 4.01
C THR A 15 19.46 16.79 2.95
N ILE A 16 20.57 16.87 2.22
CA ILE A 16 20.96 15.90 1.19
C ILE A 16 22.41 15.50 1.42
N ARG A 17 22.70 14.19 1.41
CA ARG A 17 24.04 13.65 1.74
C ARG A 17 24.59 14.18 3.08
N GLY A 18 23.72 14.42 4.06
CA GLY A 18 24.09 15.00 5.35
C GLY A 18 24.43 16.49 5.32
N MET A 19 24.30 17.17 4.18
CA MET A 19 24.57 18.60 4.03
C MET A 19 23.28 19.40 3.90
N GLN A 20 23.25 20.60 4.49
CA GLN A 20 22.17 21.56 4.28
C GLN A 20 22.39 22.28 2.95
N VAL A 21 21.44 22.16 2.03
CA VAL A 21 21.55 22.67 0.66
C VAL A 21 20.27 23.35 0.18
N ILE A 22 20.41 24.25 -0.81
CA ILE A 22 19.28 24.88 -1.51
C ILE A 22 19.38 24.54 -3.01
N VAL A 23 18.23 24.25 -3.63
CA VAL A 23 18.14 23.92 -5.06
C VAL A 23 18.35 25.17 -5.93
N ASP A 24 18.99 24.98 -7.09
CA ASP A 24 19.24 26.05 -8.07
C ASP A 24 17.97 26.81 -8.52
N SER A 25 16.79 26.16 -8.55
CA SER A 25 15.50 26.81 -8.81
C SER A 25 15.16 27.84 -7.75
N ASP A 26 15.31 27.44 -6.49
CA ASP A 26 14.94 28.27 -5.35
C ASP A 26 15.88 29.46 -5.23
N ILE A 27 17.19 29.23 -5.42
CA ILE A 27 18.16 30.31 -5.52
C ILE A 27 17.80 31.22 -6.69
N ALA A 28 17.62 30.69 -7.89
CA ALA A 28 17.31 31.53 -9.05
C ALA A 28 16.06 32.41 -8.83
N ASN A 29 15.01 31.83 -8.23
CA ASN A 29 13.80 32.56 -7.86
C ASN A 29 14.06 33.66 -6.82
N LEU A 30 14.80 33.37 -5.75
CA LEU A 30 15.14 34.35 -4.72
C LEU A 30 15.98 35.50 -5.27
N TYR A 31 16.92 35.21 -6.17
CA TYR A 31 17.78 36.19 -6.83
C TYR A 31 17.07 36.92 -7.99
N ASN A 32 15.84 36.52 -8.33
CA ASN A 32 15.06 37.01 -9.47
C ASN A 32 15.81 36.89 -10.81
N VAL A 33 16.44 35.74 -11.05
CA VAL A 33 17.16 35.41 -12.28
C VAL A 33 16.69 34.07 -12.85
N PRO A 34 16.79 33.84 -14.17
CA PRO A 34 16.53 32.51 -14.72
C PRO A 34 17.55 31.48 -14.21
N VAL A 35 17.10 30.27 -13.91
CA VAL A 35 17.97 29.13 -13.50
C VAL A 35 19.13 28.92 -14.46
N LYS A 36 18.86 29.03 -15.77
CA LYS A 36 19.89 28.90 -16.81
C LYS A 36 20.99 29.96 -16.65
N ALA A 37 20.64 31.19 -16.32
CA ALA A 37 21.59 32.29 -16.13
C ALA A 37 22.43 32.08 -14.86
N LEU A 38 21.81 31.62 -13.77
CA LEU A 38 22.51 31.24 -12.53
C LEU A 38 23.55 30.13 -12.82
N ASN A 39 23.11 29.03 -13.42
CA ASN A 39 23.99 27.89 -13.71
C ASN A 39 25.09 28.25 -14.71
N GLN A 40 24.82 29.13 -15.67
CA GLN A 40 25.83 29.65 -16.58
C GLN A 40 26.87 30.52 -15.86
N ALA A 41 26.45 31.37 -14.91
CA ALA A 41 27.35 32.20 -14.12
C ALA A 41 28.28 31.34 -13.25
N VAL A 42 27.76 30.25 -12.68
CA VAL A 42 28.55 29.27 -11.91
C VAL A 42 29.55 28.56 -12.82
N LYS A 43 29.12 28.05 -13.99
CA LYS A 43 30.02 27.39 -14.94
C LYS A 43 31.18 28.27 -15.39
N ARG A 44 30.95 29.58 -15.56
CA ARG A 44 32.01 30.55 -15.90
C ARG A 44 33.01 30.78 -14.77
N ASN A 45 32.65 30.43 -13.53
CA ASN A 45 33.44 30.64 -12.33
C ASN A 45 33.67 29.30 -11.60
N SER A 46 33.80 28.20 -12.32
CA SER A 46 33.79 26.83 -11.77
C SER A 46 34.86 26.60 -10.69
N GLU A 47 36.00 27.27 -10.77
CA GLU A 47 37.06 27.24 -9.74
C GLU A 47 36.58 27.66 -8.34
N ARG A 48 35.51 28.47 -8.26
CA ARG A 48 34.90 28.89 -6.99
C ARG A 48 33.89 27.90 -6.43
N PHE A 49 33.52 26.88 -7.19
CA PHE A 49 32.48 25.91 -6.84
C PHE A 49 33.04 24.49 -6.87
N PRO A 50 33.91 24.12 -5.91
CA PRO A 50 34.27 22.72 -5.70
C PRO A 50 33.03 21.89 -5.36
N GLU A 51 33.14 20.56 -5.49
CA GLU A 51 32.00 19.64 -5.26
C GLU A 51 31.40 19.79 -3.86
N SER A 52 32.23 20.14 -2.86
CA SER A 52 31.78 20.42 -1.49
C SER A 52 30.88 21.66 -1.37
N PHE A 53 30.85 22.53 -2.37
CA PHE A 53 30.08 23.77 -2.38
C PHE A 53 28.85 23.68 -3.29
N MET A 54 28.96 22.92 -4.37
CA MET A 54 27.90 22.72 -5.34
C MET A 54 28.05 21.34 -5.99
N PHE A 55 26.95 20.60 -6.07
CA PHE A 55 26.91 19.32 -6.77
C PHE A 55 25.57 19.12 -7.45
N GLN A 56 25.55 18.21 -8.43
CA GLN A 56 24.32 17.83 -9.13
C GLN A 56 23.67 16.65 -8.41
N LEU A 57 22.34 16.69 -8.29
CA LEU A 57 21.58 15.61 -7.69
C LEU A 57 21.46 14.43 -8.65
N THR A 58 21.40 13.22 -8.08
CA THR A 58 21.04 11.99 -8.82
C THR A 58 19.53 11.88 -9.00
N GLU A 59 19.09 11.03 -9.92
CA GLU A 59 17.64 10.77 -10.15
C GLU A 59 16.92 10.34 -8.86
N LYS A 60 17.56 9.45 -8.08
CA LYS A 60 17.02 8.99 -6.78
C LYS A 60 16.88 10.14 -5.78
N GLU A 61 17.88 11.02 -5.69
CA GLU A 61 17.83 12.17 -4.78
C GLU A 61 16.76 13.18 -5.19
N VAL A 62 16.52 13.34 -6.49
CA VAL A 62 15.43 14.17 -7.01
C VAL A 62 14.07 13.57 -6.66
N GLU A 63 13.91 12.25 -6.74
CA GLU A 63 12.67 11.56 -6.35
C GLU A 63 12.37 11.73 -4.86
N ILE A 64 13.38 11.56 -4.01
CA ILE A 64 13.27 11.79 -2.55
C ILE A 64 12.89 13.24 -2.25
N LEU A 65 13.51 14.21 -2.92
CA LEU A 65 13.13 15.62 -2.75
C LEU A 65 11.69 15.90 -3.16
N ARG A 66 11.22 15.29 -4.26
CA ARG A 66 9.83 15.48 -4.72
C ARG A 66 8.81 14.93 -3.74
N SER A 67 9.06 13.75 -3.17
CA SER A 67 8.14 13.13 -2.21
C SER A 67 8.00 13.97 -0.93
N GLN A 68 9.06 14.69 -0.54
CA GLN A 68 9.04 15.63 0.59
C GLN A 68 8.27 16.93 0.31
N ILE A 69 8.12 17.32 -0.95
CA ILE A 69 7.58 18.63 -1.36
C ILE A 69 6.11 18.55 -1.83
N VAL A 70 5.51 17.34 -1.92
CA VAL A 70 4.11 17.10 -2.34
C VAL A 70 3.75 17.84 -3.65
N THR A 71 4.67 17.85 -4.61
CA THR A 71 4.42 18.41 -5.95
C THR A 71 4.04 17.29 -6.92
N SER A 72 3.02 17.55 -7.75
CA SER A 72 2.44 16.62 -8.73
C SER A 72 3.45 16.04 -9.72
N SER A 73 3.13 14.84 -10.23
CA SER A 73 3.93 14.06 -11.17
C SER A 73 4.26 14.80 -12.46
N SER A 74 5.46 14.53 -12.98
CA SER A 74 6.06 15.15 -14.16
C SER A 74 5.52 14.62 -15.49
N GLU A 75 4.20 14.50 -15.67
CA GLU A 75 3.66 14.04 -16.96
C GLU A 75 3.62 15.15 -18.03
N TRP A 76 3.71 16.44 -17.66
CA TRP A 76 3.60 17.55 -18.61
C TRP A 76 4.63 18.65 -18.39
N GLY A 77 5.91 18.37 -18.70
CA GLY A 77 6.95 19.41 -18.87
C GLY A 77 8.10 19.42 -17.87
N GLY A 78 8.57 18.26 -17.41
CA GLY A 78 9.69 18.14 -16.46
C GLY A 78 10.99 18.82 -16.89
N ARG A 79 11.80 19.25 -15.91
CA ARG A 79 13.18 19.74 -16.13
C ARG A 79 13.97 18.73 -16.97
N ARG A 80 14.57 19.20 -18.08
CA ARG A 80 15.41 18.39 -18.99
C ARG A 80 16.76 17.97 -18.37
N TYR A 81 17.16 18.58 -17.25
CA TYR A 81 18.44 18.36 -16.59
C TYR A 81 18.25 18.23 -15.08
N LEU A 82 19.09 17.40 -14.46
CA LEU A 82 19.10 17.24 -13.00
C LEU A 82 19.49 18.56 -12.31
N PRO A 83 18.80 18.94 -11.22
CA PRO A 83 19.10 20.14 -10.44
C PRO A 83 20.53 20.14 -9.90
N TYR A 84 21.12 21.33 -9.87
CA TYR A 84 22.22 21.60 -8.95
C TYR A 84 21.68 22.02 -7.59
N VAL A 85 22.45 21.70 -6.55
CA VAL A 85 22.23 22.17 -5.18
C VAL A 85 23.47 22.87 -4.67
N PHE A 86 23.27 23.83 -3.77
CA PHE A 86 24.32 24.66 -3.22
C PHE A 86 24.30 24.59 -1.69
N THR A 87 25.47 24.36 -1.11
CA THR A 87 25.65 24.48 0.35
C THR A 87 25.71 25.96 0.74
N GLU A 88 25.76 26.25 2.04
CA GLU A 88 25.99 27.61 2.56
C GLU A 88 27.23 28.27 1.93
N GLN A 89 28.32 27.52 1.79
CA GLN A 89 29.55 27.99 1.16
C GLN A 89 29.36 28.23 -0.35
N GLY A 90 28.60 27.38 -1.04
CA GLY A 90 28.21 27.60 -2.43
C GLY A 90 27.40 28.87 -2.62
N VAL A 91 26.41 29.13 -1.75
CA VAL A 91 25.65 30.38 -1.79
C VAL A 91 26.52 31.59 -1.43
N SER A 92 27.45 31.45 -0.51
CA SER A 92 28.45 32.49 -0.22
C SER A 92 29.23 32.86 -1.48
N MET A 93 29.68 31.86 -2.27
CA MET A 93 30.40 32.09 -3.52
C MET A 93 29.53 32.75 -4.60
N LEU A 94 28.22 32.48 -4.62
CA LEU A 94 27.28 33.18 -5.51
C LEU A 94 27.26 34.70 -5.29
N SER A 95 27.49 35.18 -4.06
CA SER A 95 27.54 36.63 -3.78
C SER A 95 28.71 37.34 -4.48
N GLY A 96 29.82 36.62 -4.74
CA GLY A 96 30.96 37.14 -5.49
C GLY A 96 30.76 37.12 -7.01
N VAL A 97 29.82 36.32 -7.50
CA VAL A 97 29.51 36.13 -8.92
C VAL A 97 28.32 36.99 -9.35
N LEU A 98 27.27 37.05 -8.53
CA LEU A 98 26.06 37.82 -8.76
C LEU A 98 26.11 39.14 -7.97
N LYS A 99 26.39 40.24 -8.68
CA LYS A 99 26.67 41.55 -8.07
C LYS A 99 25.47 42.51 -7.97
N SER A 100 24.25 42.05 -8.30
CA SER A 100 23.08 42.94 -8.21
C SER A 100 22.73 43.26 -6.75
N LYS A 101 22.15 44.44 -6.49
CA LYS A 101 21.73 44.83 -5.12
C LYS A 101 20.79 43.79 -4.50
N THR A 102 19.87 43.25 -5.31
CA THR A 102 18.96 42.16 -4.91
C THR A 102 19.74 40.89 -4.56
N ALA A 103 20.70 40.48 -5.40
CA ALA A 103 21.50 39.28 -5.17
C ALA A 103 22.31 39.36 -3.87
N ILE A 104 22.89 40.53 -3.58
CA ILE A 104 23.66 40.76 -2.35
C ILE A 104 22.75 40.61 -1.13
N GLN A 105 21.57 41.27 -1.13
CA GLN A 105 20.63 41.20 -0.01
C GLN A 105 20.08 39.79 0.21
N VAL A 106 19.77 39.08 -0.87
CA VAL A 106 19.30 37.69 -0.82
C VAL A 106 20.39 36.78 -0.28
N SER A 107 21.65 36.94 -0.71
CA SER A 107 22.79 36.16 -0.19
C SER A 107 22.93 36.32 1.33
N ILE A 108 22.80 37.55 1.84
CA ILE A 108 22.85 37.84 3.29
C ILE A 108 21.69 37.12 4.01
N ASN A 109 20.48 37.19 3.46
CA ASN A 109 19.32 36.54 4.06
C ASN A 109 19.43 35.01 4.05
N ILE A 110 20.00 34.43 2.99
CA ILE A 110 20.27 32.99 2.93
C ILE A 110 21.30 32.59 3.99
N MET A 111 22.39 33.33 4.12
CA MET A 111 23.39 33.08 5.15
C MET A 111 22.80 33.13 6.57
N ASN A 112 21.95 34.13 6.84
CA ASN A 112 21.24 34.25 8.11
C ASN A 112 20.30 33.05 8.37
N ALA A 113 19.64 32.54 7.34
CA ALA A 113 18.79 31.35 7.44
C ALA A 113 19.59 30.10 7.81
N PHE A 114 20.74 29.86 7.16
CA PHE A 114 21.65 28.75 7.50
C PHE A 114 22.19 28.85 8.93
N VAL A 115 22.63 30.05 9.36
CA VAL A 115 23.07 30.28 10.74
C VAL A 115 21.96 29.98 11.74
N ALA A 116 20.75 30.47 11.49
CA ALA A 116 19.60 30.22 12.35
C ALA A 116 19.24 28.72 12.42
N MET A 117 19.35 28.01 11.30
CA MET A 117 19.10 26.56 11.24
C MET A 117 20.15 25.78 12.03
N ARG A 118 21.45 26.12 11.93
CA ARG A 118 22.50 25.51 12.77
C ARG A 118 22.24 25.73 14.25
N LYS A 119 21.87 26.94 14.66
CA LYS A 119 21.53 27.24 16.06
C LYS A 119 20.33 26.43 16.52
N PHE A 120 19.28 26.33 15.70
CA PHE A 120 18.10 25.54 16.01
C PHE A 120 18.42 24.05 16.18
N ILE A 121 19.21 23.46 15.27
CA ILE A 121 19.64 22.06 15.35
C ILE A 121 20.47 21.82 16.62
N ALA A 122 21.44 22.69 16.91
CA ALA A 122 22.30 22.57 18.09
C ALA A 122 21.51 22.70 19.41
N GLN A 123 20.58 23.66 19.49
CA GLN A 123 19.76 23.88 20.68
C GLN A 123 18.77 22.74 20.95
N ASN A 124 18.29 22.07 19.90
CA ASN A 124 17.29 21.01 20.01
C ASN A 124 17.88 19.59 19.83
N ALA A 125 19.21 19.45 19.86
CA ALA A 125 19.90 18.17 19.65
C ALA A 125 19.38 17.04 20.56
N SER A 126 19.08 17.34 21.83
CA SER A 126 18.51 16.37 22.78
C SER A 126 17.08 15.94 22.44
N VAL A 127 16.29 16.83 21.81
CA VAL A 127 14.94 16.52 21.32
C VAL A 127 15.03 15.62 20.09
N PHE A 128 15.93 15.92 19.15
CA PHE A 128 16.19 15.06 17.99
C PHE A 128 16.63 13.66 18.41
N GLN A 129 17.56 13.54 19.36
CA GLN A 129 17.95 12.23 19.91
C GLN A 129 16.79 11.44 20.54
N ARG A 130 15.81 12.14 21.14
CA ARG A 130 14.61 11.48 21.68
C ARG A 130 13.65 11.03 20.57
N LEU A 131 13.51 11.82 19.50
CA LEU A 131 12.72 11.44 18.33
C LEU A 131 13.31 10.21 17.64
N ASP A 132 14.63 10.17 17.41
CA ASP A 132 15.31 9.02 16.81
C ASP A 132 15.06 7.73 17.62
N ARG A 133 15.05 7.83 18.95
CA ARG A 133 14.72 6.69 19.84
C ARG A 133 13.26 6.25 19.73
N VAL A 134 12.34 7.18 19.51
CA VAL A 134 10.91 6.85 19.34
C VAL A 134 10.68 6.20 17.99
N GLU A 135 11.29 6.72 16.92
CA GLU A 135 11.23 6.13 15.58
C GLU A 135 11.82 4.71 15.55
N LEU A 136 12.99 4.50 16.19
CA LEU A 136 13.57 3.17 16.34
C LEU A 136 12.64 2.21 17.09
N LYS A 137 12.03 2.65 18.20
CA LYS A 137 11.05 1.85 18.93
C LYS A 137 9.80 1.56 18.10
N GLN A 138 9.38 2.48 17.24
CA GLN A 138 8.22 2.29 16.37
C GLN A 138 8.51 1.24 15.29
N LEU A 139 9.69 1.28 14.65
CA LEU A 139 10.13 0.24 13.73
C LEU A 139 10.22 -1.13 14.41
N GLU A 140 10.76 -1.20 15.63
CA GLU A 140 10.78 -2.44 16.42
C GLU A 140 9.36 -2.95 16.77
N HIS A 141 8.40 -2.04 16.94
CA HIS A 141 7.02 -2.39 17.20
C HIS A 141 6.33 -2.90 15.94
N ASP A 142 6.58 -2.30 14.78
CA ASP A 142 6.01 -2.73 13.50
C ASP A 142 6.50 -4.15 13.13
N ASP A 143 7.79 -4.45 13.33
CA ASP A 143 8.35 -5.79 13.18
C ASP A 143 7.70 -6.81 14.14
N LYS A 144 7.43 -6.41 15.39
CA LYS A 144 6.72 -7.25 16.37
C LYS A 144 5.26 -7.43 15.97
N PHE A 145 4.61 -6.38 15.46
CA PHE A 145 3.25 -6.44 14.96
C PHE A 145 3.15 -7.41 13.77
N GLU A 146 4.04 -7.33 12.78
CA GLU A 146 4.07 -8.29 11.68
C GLU A 146 4.27 -9.72 12.18
N LYS A 147 5.17 -9.94 13.15
CA LYS A 147 5.37 -11.27 13.75
C LYS A 147 4.12 -11.77 14.48
N VAL A 148 3.42 -10.89 15.21
CA VAL A 148 2.15 -11.22 15.89
C VAL A 148 1.06 -11.52 14.87
N PHE A 149 0.91 -10.71 13.82
CA PHE A 149 -0.06 -10.94 12.75
C PHE A 149 0.24 -12.25 12.01
N LYS A 150 1.49 -12.54 11.69
CA LYS A 150 1.92 -13.80 11.07
C LYS A 150 1.70 -15.00 11.98
N ALA A 151 1.87 -14.84 13.29
CA ALA A 151 1.53 -15.86 14.29
C ALA A 151 0.01 -16.09 14.40
N LEU A 152 -0.80 -15.03 14.28
CA LEU A 152 -2.26 -15.13 14.22
C LEU A 152 -2.77 -15.74 12.91
N GLU A 153 -2.03 -15.58 11.81
CA GLU A 153 -2.32 -16.20 10.52
C GLU A 153 -1.96 -17.68 10.44
N THR A 154 -1.00 -18.16 11.23
CA THR A 154 -0.50 -19.55 11.17
C THR A 154 -1.26 -20.52 12.07
N SER A 155 -2.07 -20.03 13.02
CA SER A 155 -3.10 -20.84 13.65
C SER A 155 -4.22 -21.12 12.63
N GLU A 156 -4.56 -22.39 12.38
CA GLU A 156 -5.75 -22.79 11.62
C GLU A 156 -6.93 -21.92 12.05
N LYS A 157 -7.35 -20.98 11.19
CA LYS A 157 -8.34 -19.96 11.56
C LYS A 157 -9.69 -20.64 11.81
N LYS A 158 -9.97 -20.97 13.07
CA LYS A 158 -11.26 -21.54 13.50
C LYS A 158 -12.41 -20.55 13.31
N GLN A 159 -12.10 -19.25 13.20
CA GLN A 159 -13.07 -18.19 12.96
C GLN A 159 -12.36 -16.96 12.39
N GLY A 160 -13.08 -16.12 11.64
CA GLY A 160 -12.55 -14.87 11.09
C GLY A 160 -13.63 -13.96 10.53
N ILE A 161 -13.24 -12.70 10.26
CA ILE A 161 -14.09 -11.67 9.64
C ILE A 161 -13.37 -11.17 8.40
N PHE A 162 -14.11 -11.05 7.29
CA PHE A 162 -13.69 -10.33 6.10
C PHE A 162 -14.40 -8.97 6.08
N TYR A 163 -13.65 -7.92 5.72
CA TYR A 163 -14.11 -6.54 5.65
C TYR A 163 -14.49 -6.12 4.22
N ASP A 164 -15.07 -4.93 4.08
CA ASP A 164 -15.56 -4.40 2.81
C ASP A 164 -14.42 -4.29 1.79
N GLY A 165 -14.64 -4.81 0.59
CA GLY A 165 -13.67 -4.76 -0.51
C GLY A 165 -12.67 -5.90 -0.52
N GLN A 166 -12.63 -6.77 0.50
CA GLN A 166 -11.80 -7.98 0.54
C GLN A 166 -12.36 -9.12 -0.32
N VAL A 167 -12.85 -8.79 -1.52
CA VAL A 167 -13.48 -9.74 -2.46
C VAL A 167 -12.49 -10.80 -2.91
N PHE A 168 -11.26 -10.39 -3.26
CA PHE A 168 -10.24 -11.33 -3.74
C PHE A 168 -9.71 -12.22 -2.60
N ASP A 169 -9.48 -11.68 -1.41
CA ASP A 169 -9.00 -12.45 -0.26
C ASP A 169 -10.01 -13.52 0.15
N ALA A 170 -11.30 -13.17 0.22
CA ALA A 170 -12.36 -14.11 0.52
C ALA A 170 -12.52 -15.18 -0.59
N TYR A 171 -12.33 -14.79 -1.85
CA TYR A 171 -12.31 -15.73 -2.97
C TYR A 171 -11.16 -16.73 -2.87
N VAL A 172 -9.93 -16.28 -2.56
CA VAL A 172 -8.76 -17.14 -2.38
C VAL A 172 -8.97 -18.10 -1.22
N PHE A 173 -9.49 -17.61 -0.10
CA PHE A 173 -9.80 -18.43 1.07
C PHE A 173 -10.73 -19.61 0.72
N VAL A 174 -11.86 -19.36 0.05
CA VAL A 174 -12.77 -20.44 -0.36
C VAL A 174 -12.15 -21.38 -1.40
N CYS A 175 -11.35 -20.84 -2.33
CA CYS A 175 -10.63 -21.67 -3.29
C CYS A 175 -9.66 -22.64 -2.60
N ASP A 176 -8.98 -22.21 -1.54
CA ASP A 176 -8.03 -23.04 -0.83
C ASP A 176 -8.75 -24.16 -0.05
N LEU A 177 -9.89 -23.87 0.59
CA LEU A 177 -10.75 -24.90 1.20
C LEU A 177 -11.21 -25.96 0.16
N VAL A 178 -11.59 -25.52 -1.04
CA VAL A 178 -12.02 -26.42 -2.13
C VAL A 178 -10.85 -27.29 -2.62
N LYS A 179 -9.62 -26.77 -2.64
CA LYS A 179 -8.42 -27.55 -3.02
C LYS A 179 -8.02 -28.55 -1.93
N GLU A 180 -8.32 -28.28 -0.67
CA GLU A 180 -7.99 -29.18 0.45
C GLU A 180 -8.77 -30.49 0.40
N ALA A 181 -10.04 -30.44 -0.01
CA ALA A 181 -10.95 -31.59 -0.13
C ALA A 181 -10.34 -32.78 -0.89
N LYS A 182 -10.54 -33.99 -0.37
CA LYS A 182 -9.98 -35.24 -0.94
C LYS A 182 -11.04 -36.22 -1.44
N LYS A 183 -12.28 -36.11 -0.97
CA LYS A 183 -13.37 -37.06 -1.28
C LYS A 183 -14.67 -36.37 -1.69
N GLN A 184 -15.13 -35.43 -0.88
CA GLN A 184 -16.45 -34.82 -1.05
C GLN A 184 -16.48 -33.38 -0.56
N ILE A 185 -17.22 -32.55 -1.29
CA ILE A 185 -17.60 -31.22 -0.87
C ILE A 185 -19.13 -31.13 -0.89
N VAL A 186 -19.72 -30.63 0.20
CA VAL A 186 -21.14 -30.31 0.27
C VAL A 186 -21.30 -28.83 0.55
N LEU A 187 -21.98 -28.12 -0.35
CA LEU A 187 -22.34 -26.71 -0.16
C LEU A 187 -23.83 -26.62 0.16
N ILE A 188 -24.18 -25.89 1.20
CA ILE A 188 -25.54 -25.44 1.50
C ILE A 188 -25.52 -23.92 1.35
N ASP A 189 -26.18 -23.38 0.33
CA ASP A 189 -26.30 -21.94 0.10
C ASP A 189 -27.59 -21.65 -0.67
N ASN A 190 -28.37 -20.69 -0.21
CA ASN A 190 -29.66 -20.34 -0.78
C ASN A 190 -29.58 -19.45 -2.03
N TYR A 191 -28.41 -18.94 -2.39
CA TYR A 191 -28.24 -17.95 -3.46
C TYR A 191 -27.10 -18.30 -4.43
N VAL A 192 -27.01 -19.57 -4.83
CA VAL A 192 -26.00 -20.07 -5.78
C VAL A 192 -26.24 -19.54 -7.20
N ASP A 193 -25.19 -19.01 -7.82
CA ASP A 193 -25.13 -18.61 -9.24
C ASP A 193 -23.85 -19.15 -9.91
N GLU A 194 -23.60 -18.73 -11.15
CA GLU A 194 -22.40 -19.10 -11.92
C GLU A 194 -21.08 -18.82 -11.19
N SER A 195 -21.01 -17.71 -10.43
CA SER A 195 -19.80 -17.32 -9.70
C SER A 195 -19.44 -18.36 -8.65
N VAL A 196 -20.46 -18.93 -7.99
CA VAL A 196 -20.27 -19.98 -6.99
C VAL A 196 -19.79 -21.29 -7.64
N LEU A 197 -20.27 -21.62 -8.83
CA LEU A 197 -19.82 -22.80 -9.56
C LEU A 197 -18.32 -22.72 -9.89
N THR A 198 -17.79 -21.51 -10.16
CA THR A 198 -16.38 -21.34 -10.52
C THR A 198 -15.40 -21.79 -9.42
N PHE A 199 -15.78 -21.72 -8.14
CA PHE A 199 -14.91 -22.21 -7.04
C PHE A 199 -14.60 -23.70 -7.21
N PHE A 200 -15.61 -24.49 -7.57
CA PHE A 200 -15.51 -25.94 -7.67
C PHE A 200 -14.75 -26.40 -8.92
N SER A 201 -14.42 -25.51 -9.86
CA SER A 201 -13.52 -25.83 -10.98
C SER A 201 -12.09 -26.13 -10.50
N LYS A 202 -11.70 -25.63 -9.31
CA LYS A 202 -10.36 -25.78 -8.74
C LYS A 202 -10.19 -27.00 -7.82
N ARG A 203 -11.23 -27.83 -7.69
CA ARG A 203 -11.17 -29.02 -6.83
C ARG A 203 -10.23 -30.07 -7.39
N LYS A 204 -9.73 -30.96 -6.53
CA LYS A 204 -8.94 -32.12 -6.95
C LYS A 204 -9.79 -33.08 -7.78
N LYS A 205 -9.16 -33.75 -8.75
CA LYS A 205 -9.84 -34.75 -9.58
C LYS A 205 -10.43 -35.89 -8.74
N GLY A 206 -11.65 -36.29 -9.05
CA GLY A 206 -12.38 -37.34 -8.33
C GLY A 206 -13.08 -36.88 -7.05
N VAL A 207 -13.04 -35.59 -6.72
CA VAL A 207 -13.79 -35.03 -5.58
C VAL A 207 -15.23 -34.74 -6.00
N SER A 208 -16.18 -35.41 -5.35
CA SER A 208 -17.61 -35.22 -5.61
C SER A 208 -18.11 -33.90 -4.99
N VAL A 209 -19.00 -33.19 -5.70
CA VAL A 209 -19.57 -31.92 -5.21
C VAL A 209 -21.09 -32.01 -5.21
N HIS A 210 -21.69 -31.72 -4.06
CA HIS A 210 -23.14 -31.64 -3.89
C HIS A 210 -23.51 -30.24 -3.42
N ILE A 211 -24.39 -29.56 -4.15
CA ILE A 211 -24.89 -28.23 -3.80
C ILE A 211 -26.36 -28.34 -3.43
N TYR A 212 -26.72 -27.80 -2.27
CA TYR A 212 -28.07 -27.70 -1.75
C TYR A 212 -28.47 -26.22 -1.74
N THR A 213 -29.50 -25.88 -2.50
CA THR A 213 -30.01 -24.51 -2.63
C THR A 213 -31.53 -24.47 -2.56
N LYS A 214 -32.10 -23.37 -2.08
CA LYS A 214 -33.55 -23.18 -1.92
C LYS A 214 -34.32 -23.27 -3.24
N THR A 215 -33.75 -22.70 -4.31
CA THR A 215 -34.43 -22.61 -5.61
C THR A 215 -33.47 -22.98 -6.72
N ILE A 216 -33.87 -23.94 -7.56
CA ILE A 216 -33.16 -24.26 -8.80
C ILE A 216 -33.87 -23.52 -9.93
N SER A 217 -33.37 -22.33 -10.27
CA SER A 217 -33.90 -21.55 -11.39
C SER A 217 -33.56 -22.22 -12.73
N LYS A 218 -34.31 -21.87 -13.79
CA LYS A 218 -33.97 -22.32 -15.16
C LYS A 218 -32.56 -21.92 -15.56
N GLN A 219 -32.13 -20.72 -15.14
CA GLN A 219 -30.79 -20.21 -15.38
C GLN A 219 -29.73 -21.07 -14.69
N LEU A 220 -29.86 -21.29 -13.38
CA LEU A 220 -28.92 -22.13 -12.62
C LEU A 220 -28.82 -23.54 -13.19
N LYS A 221 -29.93 -24.11 -13.66
CA LYS A 221 -29.93 -25.43 -14.32
C LYS A 221 -29.06 -25.42 -15.59
N LEU A 222 -29.21 -24.42 -16.45
CA LEU A 222 -28.39 -24.27 -17.66
C LEU A 222 -26.92 -24.04 -17.31
N ASP A 223 -26.62 -23.26 -16.27
CA ASP A 223 -25.25 -22.99 -15.84
C ASP A 223 -24.56 -24.27 -15.33
N VAL A 224 -25.28 -25.09 -14.58
CA VAL A 224 -24.81 -26.41 -14.12
C VAL A 224 -24.58 -27.37 -15.29
N GLU A 225 -25.51 -27.41 -16.26
CA GLU A 225 -25.35 -28.23 -17.48
C GLU A 225 -24.10 -27.84 -18.26
N LYS A 226 -23.87 -26.52 -18.46
CA LYS A 226 -22.66 -26.00 -19.12
C LYS A 226 -21.39 -26.31 -18.33
N PHE A 227 -21.41 -26.12 -17.02
CA PHE A 227 -20.27 -26.42 -16.15
C PHE A 227 -19.90 -27.91 -16.24
N ASN A 228 -20.90 -28.80 -16.13
CA ASN A 228 -20.71 -30.25 -16.16
C ASN A 228 -20.24 -30.77 -17.54
N ALA A 229 -20.41 -29.99 -18.60
CA ALA A 229 -19.88 -30.32 -19.92
C ALA A 229 -18.36 -30.08 -20.03
N GLN A 230 -17.79 -29.20 -19.21
CA GLN A 230 -16.37 -28.81 -19.26
C GLN A 230 -15.55 -29.29 -18.05
N HIS A 231 -16.22 -29.55 -16.93
CA HIS A 231 -15.61 -29.92 -15.67
C HIS A 231 -16.26 -31.19 -15.12
N GLU A 232 -15.63 -31.78 -14.08
CA GLU A 232 -16.27 -32.88 -13.37
C GLU A 232 -17.67 -32.47 -12.89
N PRO A 233 -18.65 -33.39 -12.90
CA PRO A 233 -20.03 -33.04 -12.66
C PRO A 233 -20.28 -32.59 -11.21
N ILE A 234 -21.13 -31.57 -11.07
CA ILE A 234 -21.68 -31.09 -9.81
C ILE A 234 -23.15 -31.50 -9.74
N LEU A 235 -23.56 -32.05 -8.60
CA LEU A 235 -24.94 -32.40 -8.33
C LEU A 235 -25.62 -31.28 -7.54
N VAL A 236 -26.69 -30.70 -8.08
CA VAL A 236 -27.48 -29.67 -7.39
C VAL A 236 -28.83 -30.23 -6.99
N LYS A 237 -29.19 -30.08 -5.71
CA LYS A 237 -30.46 -30.53 -5.14
C LYS A 237 -31.18 -29.37 -4.47
N GLN A 238 -32.51 -29.41 -4.51
CA GLN A 238 -33.32 -28.42 -3.82
C GLN A 238 -33.35 -28.73 -2.32
N PHE A 239 -33.17 -27.71 -1.48
CA PHE A 239 -33.24 -27.84 -0.03
C PHE A 239 -33.71 -26.54 0.59
N ASN A 240 -34.83 -26.60 1.33
CA ASN A 240 -35.50 -25.42 1.87
C ASN A 240 -35.33 -25.26 3.38
N ASN A 241 -34.67 -26.21 4.05
CA ASN A 241 -34.68 -26.32 5.51
C ASN A 241 -33.44 -25.69 6.19
N SER A 242 -32.64 -24.91 5.46
CA SER A 242 -31.53 -24.13 6.03
C SER A 242 -31.57 -22.68 5.57
N HIS A 243 -31.41 -21.76 6.52
CA HIS A 243 -31.18 -20.35 6.25
C HIS A 243 -29.68 -20.01 6.17
N ASP A 244 -28.87 -20.75 6.91
CA ASP A 244 -27.44 -20.54 7.03
C ASP A 244 -26.68 -21.20 5.89
N ARG A 245 -25.46 -20.69 5.61
CA ARG A 245 -24.59 -21.22 4.57
C ARG A 245 -23.47 -22.04 5.16
N PHE A 246 -23.33 -23.26 4.65
CA PHE A 246 -22.33 -24.20 5.11
C PHE A 246 -21.54 -24.79 3.95
N LEU A 247 -20.23 -24.89 4.11
CA LEU A 247 -19.35 -25.67 3.24
C LEU A 247 -18.77 -26.81 4.08
N ILE A 248 -19.08 -28.04 3.71
CA ILE A 248 -18.64 -29.25 4.41
C ILE A 248 -17.59 -29.94 3.55
N ILE A 249 -16.41 -30.18 4.13
CA ILE A 249 -15.27 -30.84 3.47
C ILE A 249 -15.07 -32.23 4.06
N ASP A 250 -15.05 -33.24 3.18
CA ASP A 250 -14.79 -34.65 3.47
C ASP A 250 -15.61 -35.23 4.63
N SER A 251 -16.82 -34.69 4.84
CA SER A 251 -17.73 -35.06 5.94
C SER A 251 -17.12 -34.90 7.34
N LYS A 252 -16.10 -34.05 7.48
CA LYS A 252 -15.37 -33.85 8.74
C LYS A 252 -15.36 -32.39 9.17
N GLU A 253 -15.04 -31.49 8.26
CA GLU A 253 -14.90 -30.07 8.55
C GLU A 253 -16.14 -29.32 8.06
N VAL A 254 -16.74 -28.50 8.91
CA VAL A 254 -17.89 -27.65 8.54
C VAL A 254 -17.46 -26.19 8.64
N TYR A 255 -17.59 -25.45 7.56
CA TYR A 255 -17.38 -24.01 7.53
C TYR A 255 -18.73 -23.31 7.41
N HIS A 256 -19.06 -22.45 8.36
CA HIS A 256 -20.22 -21.55 8.28
C HIS A 256 -19.81 -20.20 7.72
N PHE A 257 -20.65 -19.64 6.86
CA PHE A 257 -20.47 -18.32 6.26
C PHE A 257 -21.68 -17.43 6.54
N GLY A 258 -21.42 -16.24 7.09
CA GLY A 258 -22.44 -15.21 7.31
C GLY A 258 -22.97 -14.56 6.02
N ALA A 259 -22.31 -14.79 4.88
CA ALA A 259 -22.71 -14.30 3.57
C ALA A 259 -22.71 -15.46 2.55
N SER A 260 -23.53 -15.31 1.51
CA SER A 260 -23.53 -16.27 0.40
C SER A 260 -22.18 -16.23 -0.33
N LEU A 261 -21.77 -17.37 -0.88
CA LEU A 261 -20.51 -17.49 -1.61
C LEU A 261 -20.44 -16.55 -2.83
N LYS A 262 -21.58 -16.14 -3.39
CA LYS A 262 -21.63 -15.15 -4.50
C LYS A 262 -21.33 -13.70 -4.08
N ASP A 263 -21.40 -13.41 -2.78
CA ASP A 263 -21.31 -12.05 -2.23
C ASP A 263 -20.10 -11.86 -1.30
N LEU A 264 -19.18 -12.82 -1.29
CA LEU A 264 -18.00 -12.80 -0.42
C LEU A 264 -17.17 -11.51 -0.61
N GLY A 265 -16.87 -10.85 0.50
CA GLY A 265 -16.02 -9.66 0.56
C GLY A 265 -16.64 -8.38 -0.01
N LYS A 266 -17.86 -8.41 -0.55
CA LYS A 266 -18.59 -7.20 -0.97
C LYS A 266 -19.04 -6.37 0.23
N LYS A 267 -19.39 -7.06 1.32
CA LYS A 267 -19.75 -6.51 2.63
C LYS A 267 -19.09 -7.32 3.74
N TRP A 268 -19.04 -6.77 4.96
CA TRP A 268 -18.50 -7.48 6.11
C TRP A 268 -19.23 -8.81 6.34
N PHE A 269 -18.48 -9.90 6.50
CA PHE A 269 -19.05 -11.20 6.86
C PHE A 269 -18.09 -11.99 7.75
N ALA A 270 -18.65 -12.80 8.63
CA ALA A 270 -17.90 -13.72 9.48
C ALA A 270 -17.92 -15.14 8.90
N PHE A 271 -16.88 -15.91 9.19
CA PHE A 271 -16.86 -17.37 9.00
C PHE A 271 -16.38 -18.09 10.25
N SER A 272 -16.81 -19.35 10.40
CA SER A 272 -16.43 -20.23 11.53
C SER A 272 -16.23 -21.66 11.04
N LYS A 273 -15.19 -22.35 11.53
CA LYS A 273 -14.89 -23.76 11.29
C LYS A 273 -15.32 -24.58 12.51
N PHE A 274 -16.13 -25.61 12.29
CA PHE A 274 -16.55 -26.59 13.28
C PHE A 274 -15.92 -27.95 12.99
N GLU A 275 -15.43 -28.61 14.03
CA GLU A 275 -14.66 -29.87 13.93
C GLU A 275 -15.50 -31.13 14.19
N LYS A 276 -16.74 -31.03 14.72
CA LYS A 276 -17.52 -32.19 15.19
C LYS A 276 -19.01 -32.24 14.80
N GLU A 277 -19.54 -31.28 14.05
CA GLU A 277 -20.98 -31.22 13.71
C GLU A 277 -21.33 -31.71 12.29
N ALA A 278 -20.34 -32.12 11.49
CA ALA A 278 -20.57 -32.52 10.09
C ALA A 278 -21.51 -33.72 9.95
N ILE A 279 -21.36 -34.72 10.82
CA ILE A 279 -22.12 -35.98 10.74
C ILE A 279 -23.61 -35.75 11.03
N ASP A 280 -23.93 -34.90 12.01
CA ASP A 280 -25.31 -34.58 12.39
C ASP A 280 -26.02 -33.68 11.36
N MET A 281 -25.28 -32.78 10.70
CA MET A 281 -25.83 -32.01 9.58
C MET A 281 -26.09 -32.90 8.36
N LEU A 282 -25.15 -33.78 8.03
CA LEU A 282 -25.29 -34.70 6.90
C LEU A 282 -26.42 -35.72 7.11
N SER A 283 -26.67 -36.18 8.34
CA SER A 283 -27.79 -37.08 8.63
C SER A 283 -29.15 -36.40 8.38
N LYS A 284 -29.28 -35.10 8.70
CA LYS A 284 -30.48 -34.30 8.39
C LYS A 284 -30.68 -34.06 6.89
N LEU A 285 -29.61 -33.99 6.10
CA LEU A 285 -29.69 -33.91 4.64
C LEU A 285 -30.14 -35.22 3.99
N ASN A 286 -29.72 -36.36 4.56
CA ASN A 286 -30.09 -37.70 4.07
C ASN A 286 -31.53 -38.11 4.48
N GLY A 287 -32.14 -37.41 5.43
CA GLY A 287 -33.54 -37.60 5.84
C GLY A 287 -34.58 -36.94 4.92
N VAL A 288 -34.13 -36.15 3.92
CA VAL A 288 -35.00 -35.54 2.91
C VAL A 288 -35.26 -36.57 1.82
N LYS A 289 -36.37 -37.31 1.96
CA LYS A 289 -36.95 -38.13 0.87
C LYS A 289 -37.58 -37.24 -0.19
#